data_AF-A0A2X0MQR2-F1
#
_entry.id   AF-A0A2X0MQR2-F1
#
_cell.length_a   1.000
_cell.length_b   1.000
_cell.length_c   1.000
_cell.angle_alpha   90.00
_cell.angle_beta   90.00
_cell.angle_gamma   90.00
#
_symmetry.space_group_name_H-M   'P 1'
#
loop_
_entity.id
_entity.type
_entity.pdbx_description
1 polymer ?
#
loop_
_entity_poly.entity_id
_entity_poly.type
_entity_poly.pdbx_seq_one_letter_code
_entity_poly.pdbx_strand_id
1 'polypeptide(L)'
;MTTVPPSTPRKSTIATTAQPPTAHAATPSRLEVLKAQLAVVDDLLLAGFRHAQPLTPTQDSKEPLSLQATSNNFRRFVQKSGPIFVAQDAVEALLKWEDPPTTLFFAAAWGLICTFRTWVCNEGSIDYLANLQNIQIMMGRVSIGSDFTMTHIVPFLTWQDTRTSLVLLQLATLSMFAILLAAPYIPIRIVLLLMGETIFFVGHPIVLGIMTQITPYLSPLLLRAFTKIDRLIEEDSLDDSELDADELRIVEKLEIETWRDSNWVLETEVGGELPRIERDGLREGEGKIGIDEGWYWSRGLGGQEWKVDWSYCGGDLDQDGFVYLHLDGTLNSLPFVPNSNPRIVAPMRRRRLVRRAVRFGSGSSGRDVD
;
A
#
# COMPACT_ATOMS: atom_id res chain seq x y z
N MET A 1 -56.30 -5.70 73.62
CA MET A 1 -56.81 -7.04 73.96
C MET A 1 -57.72 -7.48 72.82
N THR A 2 -57.39 -8.62 72.18
CA THR A 2 -58.27 -9.48 71.33
C THR A 2 -59.04 -8.83 70.16
N THR A 3 -58.51 -8.88 68.94
CA THR A 3 -58.75 -9.89 67.86
C THR A 3 -60.10 -9.79 67.16
N VAL A 4 -60.09 -9.38 65.89
CA VAL A 4 -61.14 -9.66 64.88
C VAL A 4 -60.45 -9.94 63.54
N PRO A 5 -60.73 -11.09 62.88
CA PRO A 5 -60.41 -11.33 61.47
C PRO A 5 -61.72 -11.46 60.65
N PRO A 6 -61.71 -11.83 59.36
CA PRO A 6 -61.80 -10.89 58.24
C PRO A 6 -63.05 -11.10 57.37
N SER A 7 -63.35 -10.15 56.50
CA SER A 7 -64.34 -10.33 55.42
C SER A 7 -63.74 -9.96 54.07
N THR A 8 -63.76 -10.92 53.15
CA THR A 8 -63.57 -10.68 51.72
C THR A 8 -64.93 -10.41 51.08
N PRO A 9 -64.98 -9.61 50.00
CA PRO A 9 -66.04 -9.80 49.02
C PRO A 9 -65.51 -9.88 47.58
N ARG A 10 -65.87 -11.00 46.94
CA ARG A 10 -66.68 -11.15 45.72
C ARG A 10 -66.44 -10.17 44.55
N LYS A 11 -66.05 -10.78 43.41
CA LYS A 11 -66.06 -10.27 42.02
C LYS A 11 -67.39 -9.60 41.63
N SER A 12 -67.30 -8.49 40.89
CA SER A 12 -68.34 -7.99 39.99
C SER A 12 -67.76 -7.71 38.59
N THR A 13 -68.46 -8.27 37.60
CA THR A 13 -68.21 -8.20 36.16
C THR A 13 -68.86 -6.94 35.59
N ILE A 14 -68.17 -6.16 34.75
CA ILE A 14 -68.81 -5.20 33.83
C ILE A 14 -68.16 -5.26 32.43
N ALA A 15 -69.01 -5.70 31.50
CA ALA A 15 -69.18 -5.37 30.08
C ALA A 15 -67.99 -4.97 29.17
N THR A 16 -67.78 -5.87 28.22
CA THR A 16 -67.19 -5.76 26.88
C THR A 16 -67.59 -4.52 26.07
N THR A 17 -66.61 -3.86 25.45
CA THR A 17 -66.73 -3.11 24.18
C THR A 17 -65.69 -3.68 23.22
N ALA A 18 -66.13 -4.06 22.01
CA ALA A 18 -65.38 -4.89 21.06
C ALA A 18 -64.45 -4.08 20.14
N GLN A 19 -63.26 -4.63 19.88
CA GLN A 19 -62.36 -4.28 18.76
C GLN A 19 -61.67 -5.59 18.26
N PRO A 20 -61.22 -5.70 16.98
CA PRO A 20 -61.36 -6.87 16.10
C PRO A 20 -60.18 -7.87 16.21
N PRO A 21 -60.16 -9.01 15.46
CA PRO A 21 -59.68 -10.29 15.95
C PRO A 21 -58.16 -10.30 16.19
N THR A 22 -57.75 -10.74 17.37
CA THR A 22 -56.37 -11.09 17.66
C THR A 22 -56.01 -12.38 16.93
N ALA A 23 -55.16 -12.28 15.90
CA ALA A 23 -54.41 -13.42 15.41
C ALA A 23 -53.61 -13.99 16.59
N HIS A 24 -53.81 -15.27 16.88
CA HIS A 24 -53.06 -15.98 17.91
C HIS A 24 -51.56 -15.80 17.65
N ALA A 25 -50.87 -15.18 18.60
CA ALA A 25 -49.42 -15.11 18.61
C ALA A 25 -48.88 -16.53 18.58
N ALA A 26 -48.31 -16.93 17.44
CA ALA A 26 -47.63 -18.20 17.30
C ALA A 26 -46.46 -18.22 18.28
N THR A 27 -46.40 -19.27 19.11
CA THR A 27 -45.25 -19.59 19.93
C THR A 27 -44.01 -19.59 19.03
N PRO A 28 -42.96 -18.79 19.31
CA PRO A 28 -41.79 -18.73 18.45
C PRO A 28 -41.21 -20.13 18.32
N SER A 29 -40.98 -20.55 17.07
CA SER A 29 -40.43 -21.88 16.81
C SER A 29 -39.10 -22.02 17.53
N ARG A 30 -38.77 -23.24 17.99
CA ARG A 30 -37.53 -23.54 18.73
C ARG A 30 -36.28 -23.06 17.99
N LEU A 31 -36.35 -22.95 16.66
CA LEU A 31 -35.33 -22.39 15.78
C LEU A 31 -35.13 -20.88 16.00
N GLU A 32 -36.19 -20.10 16.16
CA GLU A 32 -36.08 -18.66 16.42
C GLU A 32 -35.53 -18.39 17.81
N VAL A 33 -35.94 -19.20 18.79
CA VAL A 33 -35.35 -19.16 20.13
C VAL A 33 -33.86 -19.51 20.08
N LEU A 34 -33.46 -20.52 19.31
CA LEU A 34 -32.05 -20.89 19.11
C LEU A 34 -31.25 -19.80 18.39
N LYS A 35 -31.82 -19.15 17.37
CA LYS A 35 -31.18 -18.03 16.67
C LYS A 35 -30.99 -16.83 17.59
N ALA A 36 -32.00 -16.52 18.40
CA ALA A 36 -31.91 -15.43 19.39
C ALA A 36 -30.86 -15.75 20.48
N GLN A 37 -30.79 -16.99 20.95
CA GLN A 37 -29.77 -17.42 21.91
C GLN A 37 -28.37 -17.38 21.30
N LEU A 38 -28.21 -17.77 20.04
CA LEU A 38 -26.94 -17.69 19.33
C LEU A 38 -26.47 -16.23 19.14
N ALA A 39 -27.39 -15.33 18.79
CA ALA A 39 -27.09 -13.91 18.67
C ALA A 39 -26.68 -13.27 20.01
N VAL A 40 -27.33 -13.65 21.12
CA VAL A 40 -26.95 -13.20 22.46
C VAL A 40 -25.59 -13.75 22.89
N VAL A 41 -25.26 -14.99 22.53
CA VAL A 41 -23.94 -15.58 22.79
C VAL A 41 -22.85 -14.88 21.97
N ASP A 42 -23.12 -14.54 20.70
CA ASP A 42 -22.20 -13.78 19.86
C ASP A 42 -21.94 -12.37 20.43
N ASP A 43 -22.98 -11.65 20.87
CA ASP A 43 -22.83 -10.34 21.49
C ASP A 43 -22.12 -10.40 22.85
N LEU A 44 -22.38 -11.44 23.65
CA LEU A 44 -21.72 -11.64 24.95
C LEU A 44 -20.25 -12.03 24.78
N LEU A 45 -19.93 -12.85 23.77
CA LEU A 45 -18.56 -13.16 23.40
C LEU A 45 -17.84 -11.91 22.88
N LEU A 46 -18.48 -11.13 22.01
CA LEU A 46 -17.91 -9.90 21.46
C LEU A 46 -17.68 -8.84 22.55
N ALA A 47 -18.59 -8.72 23.52
CA ALA A 47 -18.45 -7.85 24.68
C ALA A 47 -17.37 -8.35 25.66
N GLY A 48 -17.30 -9.66 25.90
CA GLY A 48 -16.25 -10.29 26.70
C GLY A 48 -14.85 -10.12 26.10
N PHE A 49 -14.74 -10.19 24.77
CA PHE A 49 -13.50 -9.94 24.04
C PHE A 49 -13.02 -8.48 24.16
N ARG A 50 -13.95 -7.51 24.15
CA ARG A 50 -13.62 -6.08 24.29
C ARG A 50 -13.16 -5.69 25.70
N HIS A 51 -13.53 -6.46 26.73
CA HIS A 51 -13.18 -6.15 28.12
C HIS A 51 -11.99 -6.95 28.67
N ALA A 52 -11.49 -7.95 27.93
CA ALA A 52 -10.39 -8.81 28.38
C ALA A 52 -8.98 -8.34 27.99
N GLN A 53 -8.81 -7.18 27.32
CA GLN A 53 -7.48 -6.67 26.96
C GLN A 53 -7.04 -5.53 27.89
N PRO A 54 -6.10 -5.77 28.84
CA PRO A 54 -5.33 -4.70 29.43
C PRO A 54 -4.30 -4.21 28.39
N LEU A 55 -4.50 -2.98 27.91
CA LEU A 55 -3.68 -2.33 26.89
C LEU A 55 -2.23 -2.16 27.37
N THR A 56 -1.28 -2.73 26.63
CA THR A 56 0.09 -2.21 26.55
C THR A 56 0.21 -1.40 25.25
N PRO A 57 0.86 -0.22 25.26
CA PRO A 57 0.72 0.83 24.24
C PRO A 57 1.43 0.54 22.91
N THR A 58 1.73 -0.73 22.60
CA THR A 58 2.49 -1.15 21.40
C THR A 58 1.71 -2.08 20.46
N GLN A 59 0.43 -2.39 20.74
CA GLN A 59 -0.37 -3.32 19.92
C GLN A 59 -1.54 -2.70 19.13
N ASP A 60 -1.76 -1.38 19.19
CA ASP A 60 -2.89 -0.70 18.52
C ASP A 60 -2.86 -0.75 16.97
N SER A 61 -1.83 -1.34 16.35
CA SER A 61 -1.66 -1.40 14.90
C SER A 61 -1.84 -2.80 14.28
N LYS A 62 -2.24 -3.82 15.06
CA LYS A 62 -2.41 -5.19 14.54
C LYS A 62 -3.89 -5.52 14.35
N GLU A 63 -4.28 -5.83 13.12
CA GLU A 63 -5.69 -6.11 12.77
C GLU A 63 -6.30 -7.17 13.72
N PRO A 64 -7.51 -6.89 14.26
CA PRO A 64 -8.15 -7.79 15.21
C PRO A 64 -8.52 -9.12 14.54
N LEU A 65 -8.38 -10.21 15.29
CA LEU A 65 -8.64 -11.58 14.88
C LEU A 65 -10.11 -11.73 14.43
N SER A 66 -10.39 -11.64 13.13
CA SER A 66 -11.76 -11.83 12.60
C SER A 66 -11.90 -13.20 11.94
N LEU A 67 -12.90 -13.96 12.41
CA LEU A 67 -13.17 -15.32 11.92
C LEU A 67 -13.53 -15.33 10.42
N GLN A 68 -14.22 -14.28 9.96
CA GLN A 68 -14.61 -14.14 8.55
C GLN A 68 -13.42 -13.80 7.63
N ALA A 69 -12.48 -12.94 8.05
CA ALA A 69 -11.27 -12.69 7.26
C ALA A 69 -10.36 -13.93 7.25
N THR A 70 -10.27 -14.66 8.36
CA THR A 70 -9.51 -15.92 8.44
C THR A 70 -10.03 -16.96 7.46
N SER A 71 -11.36 -17.11 7.33
CA SER A 71 -11.96 -18.06 6.38
C SER A 71 -11.66 -17.70 4.92
N ASN A 72 -11.79 -16.42 4.56
CA ASN A 72 -11.48 -15.95 3.21
C ASN A 72 -9.98 -16.07 2.89
N ASN A 73 -9.12 -15.72 3.84
CA ASN A 73 -7.67 -15.88 3.71
C ASN A 73 -7.31 -17.37 3.61
N PHE A 74 -8.01 -18.24 4.33
CA PHE A 74 -7.79 -19.69 4.29
C PHE A 74 -8.13 -20.29 2.95
N ARG A 75 -9.26 -19.87 2.37
CA ARG A 75 -9.63 -20.31 1.03
C ARG A 75 -8.60 -19.88 -0.02
N ARG A 76 -8.12 -18.63 0.03
CA ARG A 76 -7.08 -18.12 -0.89
C ARG A 76 -5.75 -18.83 -0.71
N PHE A 77 -5.36 -19.09 0.53
CA PHE A 77 -4.17 -19.85 0.86
C PHE A 77 -4.24 -21.28 0.34
N VAL A 78 -5.29 -22.04 0.66
CA VAL A 78 -5.44 -23.43 0.20
C VAL A 78 -5.46 -23.52 -1.32
N GLN A 79 -6.06 -22.55 -2.01
CA GLN A 79 -6.08 -22.51 -3.47
C GLN A 79 -4.71 -22.21 -4.10
N LYS A 80 -3.80 -21.55 -3.37
CA LYS A 80 -2.51 -21.07 -3.89
C LYS A 80 -1.30 -21.67 -3.16
N SER A 81 -1.51 -22.62 -2.25
CA SER A 81 -0.45 -23.22 -1.44
C SER A 81 0.36 -24.28 -2.19
N GLY A 82 0.16 -24.49 -3.50
CA GLY A 82 0.96 -25.43 -4.32
C GLY A 82 2.46 -25.41 -4.04
N PRO A 83 3.11 -24.22 -3.96
CA PRO A 83 4.53 -24.10 -3.61
C PRO A 83 4.90 -24.59 -2.19
N ILE A 84 3.97 -24.57 -1.22
CA ILE A 84 4.20 -25.08 0.14
C ILE A 84 4.47 -26.58 0.13
N PHE A 85 3.80 -27.32 -0.75
CA PHE A 85 3.93 -28.77 -0.84
C PHE A 85 5.29 -29.16 -1.43
N VAL A 86 5.79 -28.39 -2.42
CA VAL A 86 7.15 -28.58 -2.94
C VAL A 86 8.20 -28.27 -1.87
N ALA A 87 7.99 -27.23 -1.06
CA ALA A 87 8.88 -26.92 0.06
C ALA A 87 8.83 -28.02 1.14
N GLN A 88 7.65 -28.57 1.42
CA GLN A 88 7.48 -29.69 2.32
C GLN A 88 8.23 -30.93 1.81
N ASP A 89 8.10 -31.26 0.52
CA ASP A 89 8.82 -32.38 -0.10
C ASP A 89 10.34 -32.16 -0.02
N ALA A 90 10.83 -30.93 -0.21
CA ALA A 90 12.24 -30.60 -0.05
C ALA A 90 12.74 -30.74 1.39
N VAL A 91 11.93 -30.33 2.39
CA VAL A 91 12.21 -30.54 3.81
C VAL A 91 12.18 -32.01 4.17
N GLU A 92 11.25 -32.77 3.60
CA GLU A 92 11.16 -34.22 3.78
C GLU A 92 12.39 -34.92 3.19
N ALA A 93 12.85 -34.53 2.00
CA ALA A 93 14.09 -35.00 1.40
C ALA A 93 15.32 -34.67 2.27
N LEU A 94 15.35 -33.48 2.84
CA LEU A 94 16.41 -33.04 3.76
C LEU A 94 16.45 -33.92 5.03
N LEU A 95 15.27 -34.18 5.63
CA LEU A 95 15.11 -35.02 6.82
C LEU A 95 15.38 -36.50 6.54
N LYS A 96 15.02 -36.98 5.35
CA LYS A 96 15.31 -38.34 4.86
C LYS A 96 16.77 -38.55 4.46
N TRP A 97 17.61 -37.51 4.49
CA TRP A 97 19.00 -37.56 4.04
C TRP A 97 19.14 -38.04 2.59
N GLU A 98 18.20 -37.66 1.73
CA GLU A 98 18.21 -38.06 0.32
C GLU A 98 19.44 -37.47 -0.41
N ASP A 99 19.82 -36.23 -0.04
CA ASP A 99 21.02 -35.53 -0.51
C ASP A 99 21.96 -35.14 0.65
N PRO A 100 22.94 -36.00 1.01
CA PRO A 100 23.86 -35.76 2.11
C PRO A 100 24.61 -34.41 2.12
N PRO A 101 25.13 -33.88 0.98
CA PRO A 101 25.87 -32.61 1.01
C PRO A 101 24.94 -31.42 1.32
N THR A 102 23.71 -31.45 0.80
CA THR A 102 22.69 -30.43 1.03
C THR A 102 22.22 -30.49 2.48
N THR A 103 21.95 -31.68 3.01
CA THR A 103 21.59 -31.87 4.42
C THR A 103 22.66 -31.39 5.38
N LEU A 104 23.94 -31.66 5.11
CA LEU A 104 25.05 -31.19 5.94
C LEU A 104 25.19 -29.67 5.92
N PHE A 105 24.99 -29.02 4.76
CA PHE A 105 25.01 -27.56 4.65
C PHE A 105 23.91 -26.92 5.52
N PHE A 106 22.67 -27.41 5.42
CA PHE A 106 21.56 -26.89 6.23
C PHE A 106 21.73 -27.21 7.71
N ALA A 107 22.28 -28.38 8.07
CA ALA A 107 22.57 -28.73 9.45
C ALA A 107 23.66 -27.82 10.06
N ALA A 108 24.70 -27.49 9.30
CA ALA A 108 25.75 -26.56 9.73
C ALA A 108 25.23 -25.12 9.88
N ALA A 109 24.42 -24.66 8.91
CA ALA A 109 23.75 -23.35 8.99
C ALA A 109 22.79 -23.27 10.18
N TRP A 110 22.01 -24.33 10.43
CA TRP A 110 21.13 -24.44 11.59
C TRP A 110 21.92 -24.46 12.90
N GLY A 111 23.03 -25.18 12.95
CA GLY A 111 23.96 -25.17 14.09
C GLY A 111 24.47 -23.76 14.41
N LEU A 112 24.90 -23.01 13.39
CA LEU A 112 25.32 -21.61 13.54
C LEU A 112 24.18 -20.71 14.03
N ILE A 113 22.97 -20.86 13.46
CA ILE A 113 21.79 -20.11 13.90
C ILE A 113 21.44 -20.42 15.36
N CYS A 114 21.52 -21.68 15.77
CA CYS A 114 21.29 -22.08 17.16
C CYS A 114 22.31 -21.46 18.11
N THR A 115 23.59 -21.40 17.73
CA THR A 115 24.62 -20.73 18.53
C THR A 115 24.44 -19.21 18.61
N PHE A 116 23.79 -18.61 17.61
CA PHE A 116 23.47 -17.18 17.58
C PHE A 116 22.18 -16.87 18.38
N ARG A 117 21.18 -17.75 18.32
CA ARG A 117 19.85 -17.57 18.96
C ARG A 117 19.84 -17.84 20.46
N THR A 118 20.76 -18.63 21.00
CA THR A 118 20.90 -18.83 22.45
C THR A 118 21.18 -17.54 23.23
N TRP A 119 21.59 -16.46 22.56
CA TRP A 119 21.76 -15.14 23.17
C TRP A 119 20.49 -14.27 23.16
N VAL A 120 19.44 -14.65 22.42
CA VAL A 120 18.35 -13.72 22.07
C VAL A 120 16.97 -14.11 22.60
N CYS A 121 16.66 -15.37 22.96
CA CYS A 121 15.30 -15.69 23.45
C CYS A 121 15.27 -16.73 24.59
N ASN A 122 14.96 -16.26 25.80
CA ASN A 122 14.36 -17.08 26.85
C ASN A 122 12.84 -17.11 26.61
N GLU A 123 12.36 -18.17 25.97
CA GLU A 123 11.00 -18.25 25.40
C GLU A 123 10.13 -19.14 26.30
N GLY A 124 9.34 -18.51 27.16
CA GLY A 124 8.51 -19.19 28.14
C GLY A 124 7.37 -18.29 28.64
N SER A 125 6.57 -17.76 27.72
CA SER A 125 5.28 -17.12 28.05
C SER A 125 4.19 -17.66 27.13
N ILE A 126 3.00 -17.86 27.71
CA ILE A 126 1.83 -18.45 27.06
C ILE A 126 1.21 -17.40 26.11
N ASP A 127 1.72 -17.36 24.88
CA ASP A 127 1.29 -16.46 23.80
C ASP A 127 0.48 -17.20 22.72
N TYR A 128 -0.36 -18.15 23.13
CA TYR A 128 -1.14 -18.99 22.20
C TYR A 128 -2.03 -18.16 21.25
N LEU A 129 -2.66 -17.10 21.76
CA LEU A 129 -3.52 -16.22 20.96
C LEU A 129 -2.72 -15.32 19.99
N ALA A 130 -1.57 -14.82 20.42
CA ALA A 130 -0.68 -14.05 19.55
C ALA A 130 -0.07 -14.94 18.44
N ASN A 131 0.19 -16.21 18.75
CA ASN A 131 0.62 -17.19 17.77
C ASN A 131 -0.47 -17.51 16.74
N LEU A 132 -1.72 -17.71 17.18
CA LEU A 132 -2.86 -17.88 16.26
C LEU A 132 -3.09 -16.65 15.38
N GLN A 133 -2.97 -15.45 15.93
CA GLN A 133 -3.06 -14.21 15.15
C GLN A 133 -1.90 -14.08 14.15
N ASN A 134 -0.68 -14.46 14.55
CA ASN A 134 0.47 -14.50 13.64
C ASN A 134 0.26 -15.48 12.49
N ILE A 135 -0.34 -16.64 12.74
CA ILE A 135 -0.69 -17.60 11.69
C ILE A 135 -1.70 -16.99 10.70
N GLN A 136 -2.71 -16.26 11.18
CA GLN A 136 -3.69 -15.59 10.32
C GLN A 136 -3.05 -14.49 9.45
N ILE A 137 -2.12 -13.73 10.02
CA ILE A 137 -1.39 -12.69 9.29
C ILE A 137 -0.43 -13.32 8.27
N MET A 138 0.25 -14.40 8.63
CA MET A 138 1.13 -15.13 7.71
C MET A 138 0.37 -15.70 6.53
N MET A 139 -0.84 -16.20 6.76
CA MET A 139 -1.70 -16.70 5.69
C MET A 139 -2.05 -15.61 4.65
N GLY A 140 -2.45 -14.43 5.10
CA GLY A 140 -2.71 -13.30 4.20
C GLY A 140 -1.45 -12.85 3.47
N ARG A 141 -0.33 -12.72 4.18
CA ARG A 141 0.95 -12.26 3.62
C ARG A 141 1.55 -13.21 2.59
N VAL A 142 1.46 -14.52 2.81
CA VAL A 142 1.94 -15.52 1.85
C VAL A 142 1.11 -15.48 0.57
N SER A 143 -0.21 -15.34 0.67
CA SER A 143 -1.08 -15.19 -0.52
C SER A 143 -0.81 -13.90 -1.27
N ILE A 144 -0.57 -12.77 -0.57
CA ILE A 144 -0.23 -11.50 -1.22
C ILE A 144 1.15 -11.61 -1.88
N GLY A 145 2.12 -12.24 -1.23
CA GLY A 145 3.45 -12.45 -1.79
C GLY A 145 3.43 -13.32 -3.05
N SER A 146 2.63 -14.38 -3.08
CA SER A 146 2.47 -15.20 -4.29
C SER A 146 1.75 -14.45 -5.40
N ASP A 147 0.75 -13.63 -5.08
CA ASP A 147 0.05 -12.79 -6.05
C ASP A 147 0.94 -11.69 -6.62
N PHE A 148 1.75 -11.05 -5.79
CA PHE A 148 2.76 -10.09 -6.22
C PHE A 148 3.78 -10.74 -7.17
N THR A 149 4.28 -11.92 -6.81
CA THR A 149 5.22 -12.68 -7.64
C THR A 149 4.59 -13.06 -8.99
N MET A 150 3.34 -13.55 -8.98
CA MET A 150 2.61 -13.94 -10.19
C MET A 150 2.28 -12.76 -11.11
N THR A 151 2.08 -11.57 -10.57
CA THR A 151 1.70 -10.39 -11.35
C THR A 151 2.90 -9.57 -11.81
N HIS A 152 3.97 -9.49 -11.01
CA HIS A 152 5.10 -8.61 -11.28
C HIS A 152 6.34 -9.36 -11.74
N ILE A 153 6.52 -10.64 -11.41
CA ILE A 153 7.74 -11.39 -11.74
C ILE A 153 7.46 -12.35 -12.90
N VAL A 154 6.35 -13.11 -12.82
CA VAL A 154 6.03 -14.14 -13.82
C VAL A 154 5.84 -13.60 -15.25
N PRO A 155 5.26 -12.40 -15.50
CA PRO A 155 5.15 -11.90 -16.88
C PRO A 155 6.51 -11.70 -17.56
N PHE A 156 7.55 -11.36 -16.81
CA PHE A 156 8.91 -11.25 -17.36
C PHE A 156 9.59 -12.59 -17.61
N LEU A 157 9.18 -13.65 -16.90
CA LEU A 157 9.68 -15.02 -17.11
C LEU A 157 8.85 -15.80 -18.15
N THR A 158 7.62 -15.36 -18.41
CA THR A 158 6.74 -16.00 -19.39
C THR A 158 6.87 -15.31 -20.74
N TRP A 159 6.86 -16.10 -21.80
CA TRP A 159 6.95 -15.62 -23.19
C TRP A 159 5.66 -14.94 -23.68
N GLN A 160 4.88 -14.32 -22.80
CA GLN A 160 3.61 -13.70 -23.15
C GLN A 160 3.79 -12.52 -24.10
N ASP A 161 4.85 -11.73 -23.91
CA ASP A 161 5.26 -10.69 -24.84
C ASP A 161 6.63 -11.02 -25.45
N THR A 162 6.61 -11.32 -26.74
CA THR A 162 7.81 -11.77 -27.48
C THR A 162 8.84 -10.65 -27.63
N ARG A 163 8.43 -9.37 -27.61
CA ARG A 163 9.34 -8.24 -27.82
C ARG A 163 10.16 -7.97 -26.56
N THR A 164 9.51 -7.85 -25.41
CA THR A 164 10.18 -7.61 -24.11
C THR A 164 11.03 -8.80 -23.69
N SER A 165 10.52 -10.03 -23.81
CA SER A 165 11.30 -11.24 -23.52
C SER A 165 12.53 -11.41 -24.41
N LEU A 166 12.45 -11.03 -25.70
CA LEU A 166 13.59 -11.03 -26.60
C LEU A 166 14.64 -9.98 -26.24
N VAL A 167 14.23 -8.76 -25.88
CA VAL A 167 15.17 -7.72 -25.40
C VAL A 167 15.83 -8.15 -24.09
N LEU A 168 15.08 -8.72 -23.16
CA LEU A 168 15.62 -9.26 -21.91
C LEU A 168 16.61 -10.40 -22.16
N LEU A 169 16.30 -11.29 -23.11
CA LEU A 169 17.21 -12.36 -23.51
C LEU A 169 18.48 -11.81 -24.17
N GLN A 170 18.36 -10.80 -25.04
CA GLN A 170 19.51 -10.12 -25.64
C GLN A 170 20.38 -9.44 -24.57
N LEU A 171 19.78 -8.73 -23.61
CA LEU A 171 20.50 -8.14 -22.48
C LEU A 171 21.12 -9.21 -21.57
N ALA A 172 20.46 -10.34 -21.35
CA ALA A 172 20.99 -11.46 -20.58
C ALA A 172 22.19 -12.11 -21.28
N THR A 173 22.12 -12.31 -22.60
CA THR A 173 23.24 -12.87 -23.38
C THR A 173 24.43 -11.90 -23.48
N LEU A 174 24.16 -10.61 -23.69
CA LEU A 174 25.20 -9.57 -23.67
C LEU A 174 25.84 -9.42 -22.29
N SER A 175 25.04 -9.42 -21.23
CA SER A 175 25.57 -9.34 -19.86
C SER A 175 26.36 -10.59 -19.48
N MET A 176 25.96 -11.78 -19.93
CA MET A 176 26.74 -13.01 -19.73
C MET A 176 28.10 -12.93 -20.44
N PHE A 177 28.15 -12.39 -21.66
CA PHE A 177 29.41 -12.17 -22.37
C PHE A 177 30.29 -11.11 -21.68
N ALA A 178 29.70 -10.02 -21.21
CA ALA A 178 30.40 -8.98 -20.46
C ALA A 178 31.00 -9.52 -19.15
N ILE A 179 30.25 -10.32 -18.40
CA ILE A 179 30.71 -10.97 -17.17
C ILE A 179 31.87 -11.93 -17.48
N LEU A 180 31.83 -12.67 -18.59
CA LEU A 180 32.93 -13.58 -18.97
C LEU A 180 34.23 -12.82 -19.25
N LEU A 181 34.16 -11.66 -19.89
CA LEU A 181 35.32 -10.80 -20.12
C LEU A 181 35.83 -10.12 -18.83
N ALA A 182 34.93 -9.77 -17.91
CA ALA A 182 35.28 -9.11 -16.65
C ALA A 182 35.72 -10.10 -15.55
N ALA A 183 35.25 -11.34 -15.59
CA ALA A 183 35.51 -12.40 -14.61
C ALA A 183 37.00 -12.60 -14.25
N PRO A 184 37.97 -12.61 -15.19
CA PRO A 184 39.37 -12.77 -14.83
C PRO A 184 39.96 -11.56 -14.10
N TYR A 185 39.37 -10.37 -14.25
CA TYR A 185 39.83 -9.14 -13.59
C TYR A 185 39.19 -8.93 -12.22
N ILE A 186 38.05 -9.58 -11.97
CA ILE A 186 37.28 -9.42 -10.74
C ILE A 186 37.64 -10.57 -9.78
N PRO A 187 38.28 -10.31 -8.64
CA PRO A 187 38.51 -11.33 -7.62
C PRO A 187 37.18 -11.75 -7.00
N ILE A 188 36.58 -12.83 -7.50
CA ILE A 188 35.25 -13.34 -7.07
C ILE A 188 35.16 -13.55 -5.55
N ARG A 189 36.29 -13.87 -4.91
CA ARG A 189 36.40 -14.01 -3.44
C ARG A 189 36.04 -12.72 -2.71
N ILE A 190 36.51 -11.57 -3.21
CA ILE A 190 36.22 -10.27 -2.60
C ILE A 190 34.77 -9.88 -2.89
N VAL A 191 34.25 -10.17 -4.08
CA VAL A 191 32.85 -9.89 -4.41
C VAL A 191 31.89 -10.69 -3.52
N LEU A 192 32.11 -12.00 -3.38
CA LEU A 192 31.28 -12.84 -2.51
C LEU A 192 31.40 -12.43 -1.04
N LEU A 193 32.61 -12.05 -0.60
CA LEU A 193 32.84 -11.55 0.75
C LEU A 193 32.08 -10.23 1.00
N LEU A 194 32.22 -9.24 0.12
CA LEU A 194 31.53 -7.96 0.26
C LEU A 194 30.00 -8.13 0.15
N MET A 195 29.52 -8.95 -0.78
CA MET A 195 28.10 -9.22 -0.92
C MET A 195 27.53 -9.87 0.35
N GLY A 196 28.16 -10.91 0.87
CA GLY A 196 27.73 -11.55 2.12
C GLY A 196 27.76 -10.59 3.30
N GLU A 197 28.85 -9.84 3.44
CA GLU A 197 29.06 -8.92 4.55
C GLU A 197 28.06 -7.75 4.53
N THR A 198 27.72 -7.21 3.36
CA THR A 198 26.71 -6.13 3.23
C THR A 198 25.33 -6.55 3.74
N ILE A 199 24.93 -7.81 3.53
CA ILE A 199 23.65 -8.34 4.01
C ILE A 199 23.63 -8.36 5.56
N PHE A 200 24.73 -8.75 6.19
CA PHE A 200 24.85 -8.71 7.66
C PHE A 200 24.87 -7.29 8.20
N PHE A 201 25.57 -6.37 7.52
CA PHE A 201 25.62 -4.96 7.93
C PHE A 201 24.25 -4.28 7.86
N VAL A 202 23.47 -4.49 6.80
CA VAL A 202 22.14 -3.88 6.64
C VAL A 202 21.18 -4.36 7.74
N GLY A 203 21.31 -5.63 8.16
CA GLY A 203 20.50 -6.19 9.25
C GLY A 203 20.93 -5.80 10.66
N HIS A 204 22.06 -5.10 10.83
CA HIS A 204 22.63 -4.82 12.14
C HIS A 204 21.89 -3.66 12.84
N PRO A 205 21.46 -3.78 14.12
CA PRO A 205 20.67 -2.77 14.82
C PRO A 205 21.38 -1.41 14.95
N ILE A 206 22.71 -1.40 15.06
CA ILE A 206 23.49 -0.15 15.05
C ILE A 206 23.41 0.55 13.69
N VAL A 207 23.50 -0.22 12.59
CA VAL A 207 23.44 0.34 11.22
C VAL A 207 22.04 0.84 10.94
N LEU A 208 20.99 0.12 11.36
CA LEU A 208 19.60 0.57 11.29
C LEU A 208 19.39 1.88 12.04
N GLY A 209 19.96 2.03 13.25
CA GLY A 209 19.92 3.26 14.03
C GLY A 209 20.68 4.44 13.39
N ILE A 210 21.79 4.17 12.71
CA ILE A 210 22.52 5.19 11.92
C ILE A 210 21.74 5.55 10.67
N MET A 211 21.17 4.55 9.98
CA MET A 211 20.41 4.75 8.75
C MET A 211 19.23 5.66 9.00
N THR A 212 18.47 5.48 10.08
CA THR A 212 17.35 6.37 10.43
C THR A 212 17.78 7.82 10.68
N GLN A 213 19.01 8.05 11.17
CA GLN A 213 19.56 9.40 11.34
C GLN A 213 20.02 10.04 10.02
N ILE A 214 20.49 9.23 9.06
CA ILE A 214 20.95 9.71 7.75
C ILE A 214 19.80 9.82 6.73
N THR A 215 18.72 9.04 6.90
CA THR A 215 17.51 9.07 6.07
C THR A 215 17.02 10.48 5.71
N PRO A 216 16.87 11.45 6.64
CA PRO A 216 16.37 12.79 6.29
C PRO A 216 17.29 13.57 5.34
N TYR A 217 18.59 13.23 5.28
CA TYR A 217 19.53 13.88 4.36
C TYR A 217 19.62 13.18 3.00
N LEU A 218 19.41 11.86 2.97
CA LEU A 218 19.45 11.04 1.76
C LEU A 218 18.14 11.09 0.96
N SER A 219 16.99 11.22 1.63
CA SER A 219 15.67 11.25 0.98
C SER A 219 15.55 12.31 -0.12
N PRO A 220 15.96 13.59 0.05
CA PRO A 220 15.81 14.57 -1.03
C PRO A 220 16.70 14.26 -2.24
N LEU A 221 17.87 13.62 -2.03
CA LEU A 221 18.75 13.22 -3.13
C LEU A 221 18.16 12.03 -3.89
N LEU A 222 17.70 11.01 -3.17
CA LEU A 222 17.08 9.82 -3.78
C LEU A 222 15.80 10.18 -4.52
N LEU A 223 14.93 11.02 -3.95
CA LEU A 223 13.70 11.48 -4.62
C LEU A 223 14.02 12.27 -5.91
N ARG A 224 15.09 13.09 -5.92
CA ARG A 224 15.57 13.74 -7.16
C ARG A 224 16.13 12.76 -8.18
N ALA A 225 16.76 11.67 -7.74
CA ALA A 225 17.24 10.63 -8.64
C ALA A 225 16.06 9.85 -9.23
N PHE A 226 15.10 9.45 -8.40
CA PHE A 226 13.90 8.74 -8.82
C PHE A 226 13.07 9.58 -9.79
N THR A 227 12.87 10.88 -9.56
CA THR A 227 12.16 11.72 -10.53
C THR A 227 12.83 11.82 -11.89
N LYS A 228 14.16 11.79 -11.95
CA LYS A 228 14.86 11.74 -13.24
C LYS A 228 14.61 10.41 -13.94
N ILE A 229 14.66 9.30 -13.19
CA ILE A 229 14.37 7.96 -13.72
C ILE A 229 12.91 7.89 -14.20
N ASP A 230 11.96 8.38 -13.41
CA ASP A 230 10.55 8.42 -13.75
C ASP A 230 10.30 9.25 -15.01
N ARG A 231 10.96 10.40 -15.15
CA ARG A 231 10.89 11.21 -16.38
C ARG A 231 11.42 10.47 -17.60
N LEU A 232 12.54 9.74 -17.46
CA LEU A 232 13.11 8.94 -18.55
C LEU A 232 12.17 7.79 -18.95
N ILE A 233 11.59 7.09 -17.98
CA ILE A 233 10.60 6.03 -18.23
C ILE A 233 9.36 6.61 -18.90
N GLU A 234 8.93 7.80 -18.48
CA GLU A 234 7.78 8.48 -19.05
C GLU A 234 8.00 8.91 -20.50
N GLU A 235 9.19 9.42 -20.82
CA GLU A 235 9.59 9.74 -22.19
C GLU A 235 9.63 8.48 -23.07
N ASP A 236 10.11 7.35 -22.56
CA ASP A 236 10.13 6.07 -23.26
C ASP A 236 8.73 5.46 -23.45
N SER A 237 7.76 5.85 -22.61
CA SER A 237 6.38 5.38 -22.66
C SER A 237 5.48 6.12 -23.67
N LEU A 238 6.00 7.14 -24.35
CA LEU A 238 5.23 7.91 -25.32
C LEU A 238 4.93 7.07 -26.56
N ASP A 239 3.72 7.21 -27.08
CA ASP A 239 3.34 6.63 -28.37
C ASP A 239 3.99 7.40 -29.52
N ASP A 240 4.25 6.74 -30.66
CA ASP A 240 4.91 7.36 -31.81
C ASP A 240 4.14 8.60 -32.30
N SER A 241 2.81 8.57 -32.21
CA SER A 241 1.95 9.70 -32.56
C SER A 241 2.17 10.93 -31.67
N GLU A 242 2.42 10.72 -30.38
CA GLU A 242 2.71 11.80 -29.40
C GLU A 242 4.14 12.30 -29.50
N LEU A 243 5.06 11.44 -29.92
CA LEU A 243 6.44 11.83 -30.20
C LEU A 243 6.53 12.78 -31.41
N ASP A 244 5.68 12.54 -32.42
CA ASP A 244 5.54 13.36 -33.63
C ASP A 244 4.62 14.57 -33.45
N ALA A 245 4.13 14.82 -32.23
CA ALA A 245 3.27 15.97 -31.96
C ALA A 245 4.03 17.30 -32.07
N ASP A 246 3.34 18.33 -32.55
CA ASP A 246 3.91 19.67 -32.77
C ASP A 246 4.36 20.33 -31.46
N GLU A 247 3.62 20.13 -30.36
CA GLU A 247 3.92 20.74 -29.07
C GLU A 247 3.63 19.79 -27.90
N LEU A 248 4.65 19.56 -27.07
CA LEU A 248 4.55 18.82 -25.81
C LEU A 248 4.72 19.81 -24.64
N ARG A 249 3.78 19.78 -23.69
CA ARG A 249 3.80 20.69 -22.54
C ARG A 249 3.50 19.97 -21.24
N ILE A 250 4.22 20.36 -20.19
CA ILE A 250 3.94 19.92 -18.82
C ILE A 250 2.97 20.94 -18.21
N VAL A 251 1.77 20.48 -17.86
CA VAL A 251 0.77 21.27 -17.14
C VAL A 251 1.04 21.16 -15.65
N GLU A 252 1.01 22.30 -14.97
CA GLU A 252 1.27 22.40 -13.53
C GLU A 252 -0.04 22.64 -12.78
N LYS A 253 -0.22 21.94 -11.66
CA LYS A 253 -1.31 22.14 -10.70
C LYS A 253 -0.70 22.36 -9.32
N LEU A 254 -1.11 23.42 -8.63
CA LEU A 254 -0.69 23.73 -7.26
C LEU A 254 -1.85 23.45 -6.31
N GLU A 255 -1.63 22.55 -5.36
CA GLU A 255 -2.60 22.27 -4.30
C GLU A 255 -2.14 22.94 -3.02
N ILE A 256 -3.03 23.73 -2.43
CA ILE A 256 -2.78 24.54 -1.24
C ILE A 256 -3.70 24.07 -0.13
N GLU A 257 -3.11 23.66 0.99
CA GLU A 257 -3.81 23.23 2.18
C GLU A 257 -3.49 24.16 3.34
N THR A 258 -4.51 24.49 4.14
CA THR A 258 -4.36 25.31 5.34
C THR A 258 -4.57 24.51 6.60
N TRP A 259 -3.92 24.96 7.66
CA TRP A 259 -4.05 24.38 8.98
C TRP A 259 -5.31 24.94 9.67
N ARG A 260 -6.31 24.07 9.90
CA ARG A 260 -7.57 24.43 10.58
C ARG A 260 -8.01 23.32 11.53
N ASP A 261 -8.42 23.66 12.74
CA ASP A 261 -8.97 22.71 13.73
C ASP A 261 -8.09 21.47 13.96
N SER A 262 -6.77 21.67 14.01
CA SER A 262 -5.75 20.61 14.16
C SER A 262 -5.64 19.62 13.00
N ASN A 263 -6.20 19.93 11.82
CA ASN A 263 -6.10 19.13 10.61
C ASN A 263 -5.70 20.00 9.41
N TRP A 264 -5.09 19.37 8.40
CA TRP A 264 -4.86 20.00 7.10
C TRP A 264 -6.11 19.90 6.24
N VAL A 265 -6.58 21.02 5.73
CA VAL A 265 -7.77 21.09 4.88
C VAL A 265 -7.40 21.75 3.55
N LEU A 266 -7.80 21.13 2.44
CA LEU A 266 -7.63 21.70 1.11
C LEU A 266 -8.41 23.00 1.00
N GLU A 267 -7.69 24.11 0.76
CA GLU A 267 -8.30 25.43 0.62
C GLU A 267 -8.50 25.80 -0.84
N THR A 268 -7.48 25.58 -1.68
CA THR A 268 -7.52 26.01 -3.08
C THR A 268 -6.64 25.11 -3.94
N GLU A 269 -7.12 24.86 -5.15
CA GLU A 269 -6.33 24.28 -6.24
C GLU A 269 -6.17 25.34 -7.33
N VAL A 270 -4.92 25.60 -7.73
CA VAL A 270 -4.59 26.59 -8.76
C VAL A 270 -4.01 25.88 -9.97
N GLY A 271 -4.55 26.17 -11.15
CA GLY A 271 -4.10 25.59 -12.40
C GLY A 271 -4.70 24.21 -12.63
N GLY A 272 -3.96 23.35 -13.33
CA GLY A 272 -4.42 22.03 -13.74
C GLY A 272 -5.34 22.00 -14.97
N GLU A 273 -5.77 23.16 -15.46
CA GLU A 273 -6.47 23.28 -16.73
C GLU A 273 -5.51 23.18 -17.92
N LEU A 274 -5.99 22.58 -19.01
CA LEU A 274 -5.25 22.54 -20.26
C LEU A 274 -5.07 23.98 -20.79
N PRO A 275 -3.91 24.31 -21.39
CA PRO A 275 -3.68 25.66 -21.88
C PRO A 275 -4.77 26.11 -22.85
N ARG A 276 -5.36 27.28 -22.59
CA ARG A 276 -6.31 27.88 -23.52
C ARG A 276 -5.53 28.41 -24.73
N ILE A 277 -5.99 28.06 -25.93
CA ILE A 277 -5.44 28.60 -27.17
C ILE A 277 -6.12 29.95 -27.43
N GLU A 278 -5.35 31.02 -27.31
CA GLU A 278 -5.81 32.37 -27.62
C GLU A 278 -5.82 32.54 -29.14
N ARG A 279 -7.01 32.52 -29.74
CA ARG A 279 -7.19 32.82 -31.17
C ARG A 279 -7.16 34.33 -31.36
N ASP A 280 -5.96 34.88 -31.57
CA ASP A 280 -5.82 36.27 -31.97
C ASP A 280 -6.51 36.52 -33.33
N GLY A 281 -7.69 37.15 -33.28
CA GLY A 281 -8.16 38.07 -34.31
C GLY A 281 -8.66 37.55 -35.66
N LEU A 282 -8.89 36.25 -35.88
CA LEU A 282 -9.49 35.81 -37.15
C LEU A 282 -11.03 35.76 -37.09
N ARG A 283 -11.61 36.74 -37.78
CA ARG A 283 -13.03 37.01 -38.04
C ARG A 283 -13.86 35.73 -38.21
N GLU A 284 -14.84 35.54 -37.32
CA GLU A 284 -15.87 34.51 -37.41
C GLU A 284 -16.63 34.65 -38.74
N GLY A 285 -16.37 33.74 -39.67
CA GLY A 285 -17.09 33.69 -40.93
C GLY A 285 -16.21 33.24 -42.07
N GLU A 286 -15.81 31.97 -42.04
CA GLU A 286 -15.80 31.12 -43.23
C GLU A 286 -15.56 29.67 -42.82
N GLY A 287 -16.53 28.81 -43.15
CA GLY A 287 -16.57 27.42 -42.76
C GLY A 287 -15.44 26.61 -43.39
N LYS A 288 -14.48 26.23 -42.56
CA LYS A 288 -13.91 24.88 -42.54
C LYS A 288 -13.82 24.49 -41.09
N ILE A 289 -14.55 23.43 -40.71
CA ILE A 289 -14.40 22.75 -39.43
C ILE A 289 -13.02 22.09 -39.50
N GLY A 290 -11.98 22.89 -39.22
CA GLY A 290 -10.63 22.42 -39.00
C GLY A 290 -10.67 21.53 -37.77
N ILE A 291 -10.11 20.34 -37.93
CA ILE A 291 -9.93 19.34 -36.89
C ILE A 291 -9.40 20.05 -35.63
N ASP A 292 -10.04 19.75 -34.52
CA ASP A 292 -9.90 20.37 -33.21
C ASP A 292 -8.41 20.58 -32.85
N GLU A 293 -7.88 21.79 -33.08
CA GLU A 293 -6.52 22.19 -32.67
C GLU A 293 -6.52 22.36 -31.15
N GLY A 294 -6.82 21.28 -30.41
CA GLY A 294 -6.96 21.24 -28.97
C GLY A 294 -5.71 20.71 -28.29
N TRP A 295 -5.58 21.04 -27.01
CA TRP A 295 -4.67 20.32 -26.12
C TRP A 295 -5.35 19.05 -25.64
N TYR A 296 -4.61 17.95 -25.62
CA TYR A 296 -5.06 16.66 -25.10
C TYR A 296 -4.10 16.17 -24.01
N TRP A 297 -4.59 15.37 -23.07
CA TRP A 297 -3.70 14.68 -22.13
C TRP A 297 -2.96 13.56 -22.84
N SER A 298 -1.67 13.39 -22.54
CA SER A 298 -0.87 12.28 -23.10
C SER A 298 -1.44 10.92 -22.67
N ARG A 299 -1.44 9.95 -23.58
CA ARG A 299 -1.81 8.54 -23.37
C ARG A 299 -0.71 7.75 -22.68
N GLY A 300 0.55 8.20 -22.81
CA GLY A 300 1.70 7.62 -22.11
C GLY A 300 1.59 7.73 -20.59
N LEU A 301 2.50 7.08 -19.86
CA LEU A 301 2.50 7.00 -18.38
C LEU A 301 2.55 8.38 -17.69
N GLY A 302 2.87 9.44 -18.44
CA GLY A 302 2.97 10.81 -17.97
C GLY A 302 1.71 11.65 -18.04
N GLY A 303 0.77 11.24 -18.89
CA GLY A 303 -0.48 11.96 -19.07
C GLY A 303 -1.68 11.27 -18.43
N GLN A 304 -1.52 10.10 -17.81
CA GLN A 304 -2.64 9.38 -17.17
C GLN A 304 -3.02 9.97 -15.81
N GLU A 305 -2.04 10.30 -14.97
CA GLU A 305 -2.27 10.75 -13.59
C GLU A 305 -1.42 11.97 -13.23
N TRP A 306 -1.86 12.73 -12.22
CA TRP A 306 -1.10 13.85 -11.65
C TRP A 306 0.00 13.31 -10.75
N LYS A 307 1.26 13.68 -11.04
CA LYS A 307 2.42 13.26 -10.24
C LYS A 307 3.00 14.43 -9.47
N VAL A 308 3.52 14.17 -8.27
CA VAL A 308 4.24 15.17 -7.46
C VAL A 308 5.55 15.55 -8.14
N ASP A 309 5.80 16.85 -8.28
CA ASP A 309 7.09 17.36 -8.72
C ASP A 309 8.06 17.48 -7.54
N TRP A 310 8.87 16.44 -7.32
CA TRP A 310 9.88 16.42 -6.26
C TRP A 310 11.06 17.38 -6.50
N SER A 311 11.13 18.04 -7.67
CA SER A 311 12.12 19.10 -7.91
C SER A 311 11.67 20.49 -7.46
N TYR A 312 10.40 20.61 -7.03
CA TYR A 312 9.80 21.87 -6.61
C TYR A 312 10.49 22.49 -5.39
N CYS A 313 10.60 23.82 -5.35
CA CYS A 313 11.29 24.58 -4.29
C CYS A 313 12.72 24.08 -3.99
N GLY A 314 13.43 23.55 -4.99
CA GLY A 314 14.77 23.04 -4.79
C GLY A 314 14.82 21.72 -4.03
N GLY A 315 13.73 20.94 -3.96
CA GLY A 315 13.76 19.56 -3.43
C GLY A 315 13.68 19.41 -1.92
N ASP A 316 13.39 20.49 -1.17
CA ASP A 316 13.10 20.42 0.26
C ASP A 316 11.59 20.20 0.49
N LEU A 317 11.12 19.01 0.11
CA LEU A 317 9.72 18.60 0.29
C LEU A 317 9.62 17.54 1.39
N ASP A 318 8.45 17.49 2.03
CA ASP A 318 8.05 16.43 2.95
C ASP A 318 7.88 15.08 2.23
N GLN A 319 7.66 14.00 2.97
CA GLN A 319 7.43 12.63 2.46
C GLN A 319 6.24 12.54 1.49
N ASP A 320 5.27 13.45 1.62
CA ASP A 320 4.08 13.54 0.77
C ASP A 320 4.21 14.60 -0.35
N GLY A 321 5.39 15.22 -0.49
CA GLY A 321 5.63 16.23 -1.52
C GLY A 321 5.13 17.63 -1.18
N PHE A 322 4.88 17.94 0.09
CA PHE A 322 4.45 19.26 0.54
C PHE A 322 5.63 20.14 0.96
N VAL A 323 5.49 21.43 0.74
CA VAL A 323 6.37 22.48 1.26
C VAL A 323 5.54 23.37 2.18
N TYR A 324 6.02 23.57 3.40
CA TYR A 324 5.35 24.36 4.43
C TYR A 324 5.78 25.82 4.34
N LEU A 325 4.80 26.71 4.31
CA LEU A 325 5.02 28.16 4.33
C LEU A 325 4.84 28.67 5.76
N HIS A 326 5.94 29.12 6.36
CA HIS A 326 5.93 29.72 7.70
C HIS A 326 5.52 31.19 7.63
N LEU A 327 5.05 31.76 8.76
CA LEU A 327 4.64 33.17 8.83
C LEU A 327 5.79 34.14 8.49
N ASP A 328 7.03 33.71 8.71
CA ASP A 328 8.24 34.46 8.40
C ASP A 328 8.54 34.51 6.88
N GLY A 329 7.72 33.85 6.05
CA GLY A 329 7.89 33.75 4.60
C GLY A 329 8.90 32.68 4.18
N THR A 330 9.46 31.91 5.12
CA THR A 330 10.37 30.81 4.83
C THR A 330 9.61 29.56 4.36
N LEU A 331 10.23 28.81 3.45
CA LEU A 331 9.71 27.57 2.88
C LEU A 331 10.59 26.42 3.35
N ASN A 332 10.02 25.45 4.06
CA ASN A 332 10.75 24.29 4.56
C ASN A 332 9.95 23.00 4.32
N SER A 333 10.63 21.85 4.32
CA SER A 333 10.00 20.52 4.35
C SER A 333 9.32 20.18 5.69
N LEU A 334 9.58 20.94 6.75
CA LEU A 334 9.04 20.69 8.08
C LEU A 334 7.81 21.57 8.40
N PRO A 335 6.75 21.00 9.00
CA PRO A 335 5.55 21.74 9.39
C PRO A 335 5.75 22.74 10.54
N PHE A 336 6.89 22.68 11.24
CA PHE A 336 7.14 23.46 12.44
C PHE A 336 8.38 24.34 12.27
N VAL A 337 8.34 25.55 12.85
CA VAL A 337 9.51 26.43 12.89
C VAL A 337 10.57 25.82 13.81
N PRO A 338 11.81 25.60 13.34
CA PRO A 338 12.90 25.12 14.19
C PRO A 338 13.17 26.13 15.32
N ASN A 339 13.32 25.64 16.56
CA ASN A 339 13.70 26.42 17.75
C ASN A 339 12.66 27.45 18.26
N SER A 340 11.40 27.42 17.80
CA SER A 340 10.32 28.20 18.42
C SER A 340 9.68 27.46 19.59
N ASN A 341 9.55 28.12 20.75
CA ASN A 341 8.74 27.63 21.88
C ASN A 341 7.80 28.77 22.32
N PRO A 342 6.47 28.68 22.15
CA PRO A 342 5.67 27.50 21.76
C PRO A 342 5.92 27.03 20.31
N ARG A 343 5.57 25.77 20.03
CA ARG A 343 5.72 25.15 18.70
C ARG A 343 4.73 25.80 17.73
N ILE A 344 5.22 26.65 16.84
CA ILE A 344 4.40 27.33 15.82
C ILE A 344 4.30 26.40 14.61
N VAL A 345 3.07 26.10 14.20
CA VAL A 345 2.76 25.32 12.99
C VAL A 345 2.65 26.28 11.82
N ALA A 346 3.16 25.87 10.66
CA ALA A 346 2.96 26.60 9.41
C ALA A 346 1.45 26.73 9.14
N PRO A 347 0.94 27.94 8.86
CA PRO A 347 -0.48 28.16 8.58
C PRO A 347 -0.93 27.51 7.26
N MET A 348 0.01 27.28 6.34
CA MET A 348 -0.25 26.80 5.00
C MET A 348 0.84 25.84 4.53
N ARG A 349 0.45 24.84 3.76
CA ARG A 349 1.36 23.99 2.98
C ARG A 349 0.90 23.92 1.54
N ARG A 350 1.85 23.73 0.62
CA ARG A 350 1.56 23.61 -0.81
C ARG A 350 2.37 22.49 -1.45
N ARG A 351 1.79 21.81 -2.42
CA ARG A 351 2.50 20.86 -3.29
C ARG A 351 2.28 21.20 -4.76
N ARG A 352 3.28 20.91 -5.58
CA ARG A 352 3.20 21.05 -7.03
C ARG A 352 3.02 19.68 -7.66
N LEU A 353 1.99 19.57 -8.47
CA LEU A 353 1.68 18.42 -9.30
C LEU A 353 1.95 18.77 -10.76
N VAL A 354 2.40 17.78 -11.52
CA VAL A 354 2.70 17.90 -12.95
C VAL A 354 2.01 16.77 -13.71
N ARG A 355 1.53 17.10 -14.91
CA ARG A 355 0.92 16.14 -15.85
C ARG A 355 1.20 16.57 -17.29
N ARG A 356 1.47 15.61 -18.17
CA ARG A 356 1.86 15.89 -19.56
C ARG A 356 0.65 16.06 -20.48
N ALA A 357 0.65 17.12 -21.28
CA ALA A 357 -0.31 17.41 -22.33
C ALA A 357 0.39 17.55 -23.69
N VAL A 358 -0.33 17.20 -24.73
CA VAL A 358 0.15 17.12 -26.12
C VAL A 358 -0.79 17.94 -27.00
N ARG A 359 -0.24 18.58 -28.02
CA ARG A 359 -1.00 19.27 -29.06
C ARG A 359 -0.58 18.77 -30.42
N PHE A 360 -1.55 18.36 -31.21
CA PHE A 360 -1.36 17.94 -32.60
C PHE A 360 -1.59 19.13 -33.54
N GLY A 361 -0.74 19.26 -34.56
CA GLY A 361 -0.90 20.25 -35.62
C GLY A 361 -2.04 19.90 -36.57
N SER A 362 -2.52 20.89 -37.33
CA SER A 362 -3.60 20.67 -38.32
C SER A 362 -3.25 19.65 -39.43
N GLY A 363 -1.97 19.25 -39.55
CA GLY A 363 -1.48 18.26 -40.51
C GLY A 363 -1.37 16.83 -39.97
N SER A 364 -1.31 16.62 -38.66
CA SER A 364 -1.27 15.29 -38.04
C SER A 364 -2.68 14.89 -37.61
N SER A 365 -3.41 14.32 -38.57
CA SER A 365 -4.72 13.72 -38.31
C SER A 365 -4.60 12.74 -37.15
N GLY A 366 -5.16 13.08 -35.99
CA GLY A 366 -5.47 12.17 -34.88
C GLY A 366 -6.49 11.13 -35.31
N ARG A 367 -6.07 10.21 -36.19
CA ARG A 367 -6.95 9.30 -36.91
C ARG A 367 -7.31 8.04 -36.12
N ASP A 368 -6.86 7.92 -34.88
CA ASP A 368 -7.17 6.81 -33.97
C ASP A 368 -7.56 7.33 -32.58
N VAL A 369 -8.49 8.28 -32.55
CA VAL A 369 -9.13 8.78 -31.32
C VAL A 369 -10.58 8.33 -31.32
N ASP A 370 -10.80 7.06 -30.97
CA ASP A 370 -12.03 6.52 -30.36
C ASP A 370 -11.68 5.30 -29.50
#